data_AF-A0A381RUX5-F1
#
_entry.id   AF-A0A381RUX5-F1
#
_cell.length_a   1.000
_cell.length_b   1.000
_cell.length_c   1.000
_cell.angle_alpha   90.00
_cell.angle_beta   90.00
_cell.angle_gamma   90.00
#
_symmetry.space_group_name_H-M   'P 1'
#
loop_
_entity.id
_entity.type
_entity.pdbx_description
1 polymer ?
#
loop_
_entity_poly.entity_id
_entity_poly.type
_entity_poly.pdbx_seq_one_letter_code
_entity_poly.pdbx_strand_id
1 'polypeptide(L)' 'MNSHHTFENGLKYKPDYAWPKEGTKRKCPVCNDSLELVDNAENYYGKPWWCAPCQWQYSEEDFRARSKKPAK' A
#
# COMPACT_ATOMS: atom_id res chain seq x y z
N MET A 1 -21.96 25.30 12.93
CA MET A 1 -22.00 24.90 11.51
C MET A 1 -20.93 23.83 11.32
N ASN A 2 -21.32 22.62 10.93
CA ASN A 2 -20.42 21.47 10.78
C ASN A 2 -19.49 21.74 9.60
N SER A 3 -18.18 21.87 9.85
CA SER A 3 -17.16 22.09 8.83
C SER A 3 -17.09 20.91 7.86
N HIS A 4 -17.87 20.97 6.78
CA HIS A 4 -17.73 20.07 5.65
C HIS A 4 -16.50 20.52 4.85
N HIS A 5 -15.34 19.94 5.18
CA HIS A 5 -14.18 19.94 4.28
C HIS A 5 -14.55 19.13 3.02
N THR A 6 -15.11 19.82 2.03
CA THR A 6 -15.20 19.34 0.65
C THR A 6 -13.77 19.17 0.13
N PHE A 7 -13.31 17.92 0.12
CA PHE A 7 -12.00 17.52 -0.39
C PHE A 7 -12.04 17.51 -1.94
N GLU A 8 -12.05 18.70 -2.54
CA GLU A 8 -12.07 18.97 -3.99
C GLU A 8 -10.81 18.53 -4.75
N ASN A 9 -9.83 17.94 -4.06
CA ASN A 9 -8.59 17.46 -4.65
C ASN A 9 -8.46 15.99 -4.27
N GLY A 10 -9.10 15.08 -5.04
CA GLY A 10 -9.28 13.64 -4.71
C GLY A 10 -8.37 13.11 -3.60
N LEU A 11 -8.98 12.63 -2.50
CA LEU A 11 -8.34 12.11 -1.28
C LEU A 11 -7.23 11.10 -1.60
N LYS A 12 -6.06 11.60 -2.00
CA LYS A 12 -4.86 10.82 -2.14
C LYS A 12 -4.41 10.54 -0.72
N TYR A 13 -4.83 9.40 -0.20
CA TYR A 13 -4.48 8.93 1.13
C TYR A 13 -2.95 8.83 1.18
N LYS A 14 -2.32 9.87 1.73
CA LYS A 14 -0.87 10.16 1.80
C LYS A 14 -0.27 10.71 0.49
N PRO A 15 -0.24 12.05 0.32
CA PRO A 15 0.45 12.70 -0.81
C PRO A 15 1.98 12.49 -0.77
N ASP A 16 2.54 12.18 0.40
CA ASP A 16 3.98 11.95 0.62
C ASP A 16 4.39 10.48 0.50
N TYR A 17 3.49 9.62 0.02
CA TYR A 17 3.79 8.19 -0.05
C TYR A 17 4.72 7.87 -1.22
N ALA A 18 5.94 7.46 -0.90
CA ALA A 18 6.92 7.02 -1.88
C ALA A 18 6.43 5.76 -2.60
N TRP A 19 5.84 5.93 -3.79
CA TRP A 19 5.51 4.79 -4.65
C TRP A 19 6.83 4.12 -5.07
N PRO A 20 6.95 2.80 -4.94
CA PRO A 20 8.14 2.10 -5.38
C PRO A 20 8.30 2.25 -6.89
N LYS A 21 9.56 2.27 -7.37
CA LYS A 21 9.86 2.36 -8.79
C LYS A 21 9.21 1.22 -9.56
N GLU A 22 8.73 1.52 -10.76
CA GLU A 22 8.28 0.51 -11.71
C GLU A 22 9.39 -0.54 -11.92
N GLY A 23 9.05 -1.81 -11.74
CA GLY A 23 10.01 -2.92 -11.74
C GLY A 23 10.56 -3.34 -10.37
N THR A 24 10.16 -2.67 -9.29
CA THR A 24 10.45 -3.15 -7.93
C THR A 24 9.69 -4.45 -7.70
N LYS A 25 10.39 -5.51 -7.27
CA LYS A 25 9.79 -6.81 -6.93
C LYS A 25 9.75 -6.97 -5.43
N ARG A 26 8.58 -7.27 -4.89
CA ARG A 26 8.38 -7.56 -3.46
C ARG A 26 7.78 -8.95 -3.32
N LYS A 27 8.03 -9.62 -2.19
CA LYS A 27 7.41 -10.91 -1.87
C LYS A 27 6.35 -10.76 -0.79
N CYS A 28 5.26 -11.50 -0.92
CA CYS A 28 4.17 -11.51 0.04
C CYS A 28 4.69 -11.99 1.40
N PRO A 29 4.34 -11.30 2.50
CA PRO A 29 4.76 -11.70 3.83
C PRO A 29 4.10 -13.00 4.32
N VAL A 30 2.96 -13.37 3.73
CA VAL A 30 2.12 -14.49 4.17
C VAL A 30 2.38 -15.74 3.34
N CYS A 31 2.29 -15.62 2.01
CA CYS A 31 2.44 -16.76 1.10
C CYS A 31 3.82 -16.83 0.41
N ASN A 32 4.71 -15.87 0.65
CA ASN A 32 6.03 -15.77 0.00
C ASN A 32 6.01 -15.64 -1.54
N ASP A 33 4.84 -15.45 -2.14
CA ASP A 33 4.67 -15.27 -3.58
C ASP A 33 5.10 -13.88 -4.06
N SER A 34 5.22 -13.67 -5.38
CA SER A 34 5.64 -12.38 -5.94
C SER A 34 4.47 -11.42 -5.97
N LEU A 35 4.64 -10.26 -5.33
CA LEU A 35 3.65 -9.21 -5.34
C LEU A 35 3.71 -8.45 -6.67
N GLU A 36 2.54 -8.13 -7.18
CA GLU A 36 2.36 -7.30 -8.35
C GLU A 36 2.36 -5.84 -7.93
N LEU A 37 3.23 -5.05 -8.56
CA LEU A 37 3.25 -3.61 -8.37
C LEU A 37 2.10 -3.01 -9.17
N VAL A 38 1.12 -2.42 -8.48
CA VAL A 38 0.01 -1.73 -9.12
C VAL A 38 0.38 -0.28 -9.46
N ASP A 39 -0.37 0.27 -10.41
CA ASP A 39 -0.20 1.64 -10.89
C ASP A 39 -0.45 2.67 -9.77
N ASN A 40 0.11 3.88 -9.89
CA ASN A 40 -0.05 4.95 -8.89
C ASN A 40 -1.44 5.60 -8.96
N ALA A 41 -2.50 4.79 -8.89
CA ALA A 41 -3.87 5.24 -8.87
C ALA A 41 -4.32 5.60 -7.45
N GLU A 42 -5.13 6.64 -7.35
CA GLU A 42 -5.78 7.08 -6.10
C GLU A 42 -6.64 5.99 -5.44
N ASN A 43 -7.18 5.07 -6.24
CA ASN A 43 -7.97 3.93 -5.78
C ASN A 43 -7.19 2.90 -4.95
N TYR A 44 -5.86 2.92 -5.00
CA TYR A 44 -5.02 1.99 -4.23
C TYR A 44 -4.59 2.57 -2.88
N TYR A 45 -4.98 3.81 -2.55
CA TYR A 45 -4.84 4.41 -1.20
C TYR A 45 -3.46 4.20 -0.53
N GLY A 46 -2.36 4.31 -1.29
CA GLY A 46 -1.01 4.12 -0.74
C GLY A 46 -0.60 2.64 -0.56
N LYS A 47 -1.26 1.71 -1.25
CA LYS A 47 -0.94 0.27 -1.25
C LYS A 47 -0.49 -0.17 -2.66
N PRO A 48 0.79 0.03 -3.00
CA PRO A 48 1.33 -0.32 -4.31
C PRO A 48 1.45 -1.84 -4.56
N TRP A 49 1.30 -2.68 -3.54
CA TRP A 49 1.59 -4.11 -3.66
C TRP A 49 0.32 -4.95 -3.63
N TRP A 50 -0.04 -5.54 -4.77
CA TRP A 50 -1.13 -6.48 -4.88
C TRP A 50 -0.63 -7.92 -4.78
N CYS A 51 -1.34 -8.73 -3.99
CA CYS A 51 -1.09 -10.16 -3.89
C CYS A 51 -2.29 -10.91 -4.47
N ALA A 52 -2.17 -11.46 -5.68
CA ALA A 52 -3.20 -12.30 -6.28
C ALA A 52 -3.58 -13.54 -5.41
N PRO A 53 -2.64 -14.34 -4.89
CA PRO A 53 -3.00 -15.52 -4.10
C PRO A 53 -3.62 -15.19 -2.74
N CYS A 54 -3.28 -14.04 -2.14
CA CYS A 54 -3.91 -13.58 -0.90
C CYS A 54 -5.14 -12.70 -1.15
N GLN A 55 -5.39 -12.29 -2.39
CA GLN A 55 -6.35 -11.25 -2.78
C GLN A 55 -6.27 -10.01 -1.86
N TRP A 56 -5.03 -9.60 -1.53
CA TRP A 56 -4.76 -8.60 -0.51
C TRP A 56 -3.78 -7.53 -0.98
N GLN A 57 -3.96 -6.31 -0.48
CA GLN A 57 -3.13 -5.15 -0.78
C GLN A 57 -2.21 -4.79 0.38
N TYR A 58 -0.93 -4.66 0.08
CA TYR A 58 0.11 -4.28 1.03
C TYR A 58 0.69 -2.91 0.68
N SER A 59 1.08 -2.18 1.72
CA SER A 59 1.85 -0.96 1.62
C SER A 59 3.30 -1.23 2.04
N GLU A 60 4.28 -0.47 1.54
CA GLU A 60 5.65 -0.39 2.05
C GLU A 60 5.72 -0.35 3.59
N GLU A 61 4.78 0.35 4.24
CA GLU A 61 4.68 0.41 5.70
C GLU A 61 4.38 -0.95 6.34
N ASP A 62 3.57 -1.80 5.72
CA ASP A 62 3.30 -3.17 6.19
C ASP A 62 4.59 -4.00 6.22
N PHE A 63 5.42 -3.86 5.19
CA PHE A 63 6.72 -4.51 5.15
C PHE A 63 7.72 -3.92 6.14
N ARG A 64 7.67 -2.60 6.36
CA ARG A 64 8.53 -1.90 7.31
C ARG A 64 8.15 -2.21 8.76
N ALA A 65 6.87 -2.40 9.05
CA ALA A 65 6.36 -2.79 10.37
C ALA A 65 6.71 -4.23 10.74
N ARG A 66 6.81 -5.15 9.77
CA ARG A 66 7.21 -6.56 10.03
C ARG A 66 8.65 -6.77 10.51
N SER A 67 9.50 -5.75 10.53
CA SER A 67 10.76 -5.80 11.31
C SER A 67 10.52 -5.86 12.83
N LYS A 68 9.31 -5.59 13.31
CA LYS A 68 8.87 -5.90 14.66
C LYS A 68 7.97 -7.14 14.59
N LYS A 69 8.58 -8.33 14.65
CA LYS A 69 7.84 -9.57 14.95
C LYS A 69 6.92 -9.28 16.16
N PRO A 70 5.61 -9.59 16.15
CA PRO A 70 4.96 -9.88 17.41
C PRO A 70 5.65 -11.13 17.94
N ALA A 71 6.48 -10.92 18.97
CA ALA A 71 6.89 -12.02 19.80
C ALA A 71 5.62 -12.57 20.45
N LYS A 72 5.47 -13.89 20.32
CA LYS A 72 4.72 -14.81 21.19
C LYS A 72 3.31 -15.17 20.73
#